data_AF-A0A2D9HDN5-F1
#
_entry.id   AF-A0A2D9HDN5-F1
#
_cell.length_a   1.000
_cell.length_b   1.000
_cell.length_c   1.000
_cell.angle_alpha   90.00
_cell.angle_beta   90.00
_cell.angle_gamma   90.00
#
_symmetry.space_group_name_H-M   'P 1'
#
loop_
_entity.id
_entity.type
_entity.pdbx_description
1 polymer ?
#
loop_
_entity_poly.entity_id
_entity_poly.type
_entity_poly.pdbx_seq_one_letter_code
_entity_poly.pdbx_strand_id
1 'polypeptide(L)'
;MTDSQQIIRPLLESHLRQLETEGAVLQVTCDGLPATLQLDSSIGWSLRLVLIFDTPHPEFGDRFQTKHFGYEGPGCIGWGREGGTFRILLR
;
A
#
# COMPACT_ATOMS: atom_id res chain seq x y z
N MET A 1 -0.26 -19.84 -9.61
CA MET A 1 0.42 -18.53 -9.76
C MET A 1 -0.66 -17.48 -9.77
N THR A 2 -1.11 -17.09 -8.58
CA THR A 2 -2.28 -16.21 -8.44
C THR A 2 -1.84 -14.79 -8.74
N ASP A 3 -2.47 -14.22 -9.74
CA ASP A 3 -2.25 -12.87 -10.25
C ASP A 3 -2.32 -11.87 -9.10
N SER A 4 -1.19 -11.28 -8.70
CA SER A 4 -1.11 -10.25 -7.66
C SER A 4 -1.94 -9.00 -7.99
N GLN A 5 -2.57 -8.95 -9.17
CA GLN A 5 -3.41 -7.86 -9.66
C GLN A 5 -4.89 -7.95 -9.27
N GLN A 6 -5.35 -9.00 -8.57
CA GLN A 6 -6.80 -9.16 -8.32
C GLN A 6 -7.30 -8.78 -6.92
N ILE A 7 -6.45 -8.34 -5.99
CA ILE A 7 -6.85 -8.32 -4.57
C ILE A 7 -6.78 -6.92 -3.96
N ILE A 8 -7.59 -5.98 -4.46
CA ILE A 8 -7.88 -4.74 -3.72
C ILE A 8 -9.22 -4.08 -4.18
N ARG A 9 -10.29 -4.86 -4.38
CA ARG A 9 -11.39 -4.36 -5.23
C ARG A 9 -12.41 -3.39 -4.60
N PRO A 10 -13.11 -3.59 -3.47
CA PRO A 10 -14.26 -2.70 -3.25
C PRO A 10 -13.94 -1.25 -2.81
N LEU A 11 -13.02 -1.05 -1.86
CA LEU A 11 -12.70 0.29 -1.31
C LEU A 11 -11.66 1.03 -2.15
N LEU A 12 -10.82 0.26 -2.84
CA LEU A 12 -9.73 0.75 -3.64
C LEU A 12 -10.08 0.75 -5.13
N GLU A 13 -11.08 0.05 -5.69
CA GLU A 13 -11.44 0.20 -7.12
C GLU A 13 -11.81 1.64 -7.51
N SER A 14 -12.49 2.36 -6.63
CA SER A 14 -12.85 3.76 -6.88
C SER A 14 -11.62 4.68 -6.89
N HIS A 15 -10.60 4.37 -6.08
CA HIS A 15 -9.37 5.17 -5.96
C HIS A 15 -8.17 4.60 -6.73
N LEU A 16 -8.22 3.35 -7.17
CA LEU A 16 -7.18 2.66 -7.95
C LEU A 16 -7.17 3.14 -9.38
N ARG A 17 -8.33 3.48 -9.95
CA ARG A 17 -8.35 4.20 -11.23
C ARG A 17 -7.62 5.54 -11.13
N GLN A 18 -7.67 6.21 -9.98
CA GLN A 18 -6.89 7.43 -9.74
C GLN A 18 -5.40 7.10 -9.53
N LEU A 19 -5.04 6.04 -8.78
CA LEU A 19 -3.65 5.60 -8.58
C LEU A 19 -2.96 5.07 -9.85
N GLU A 20 -3.69 4.41 -10.75
CA GLU A 20 -3.21 3.95 -12.05
C GLU A 20 -3.01 5.11 -13.04
N THR A 21 -3.61 6.27 -12.77
CA THR A 21 -3.40 7.50 -13.53
C THR A 21 -2.24 8.26 -12.87
N GLU A 22 -1.02 8.01 -13.35
CA GLU A 22 0.14 8.90 -13.16
C GLU A 22 0.42 9.34 -11.71
N GLY A 23 0.82 8.40 -10.85
CA GLY A 23 1.46 8.74 -9.59
C GLY A 23 0.53 9.33 -8.53
N ALA A 24 -0.75 8.95 -8.52
CA ALA A 24 -1.61 9.43 -7.45
C ALA A 24 -1.14 8.89 -6.09
N VAL A 25 -1.41 9.71 -5.08
CA VAL A 25 -1.05 9.47 -3.69
C VAL A 25 -2.33 9.55 -2.85
N LEU A 26 -2.47 8.65 -1.89
CA LEU A 26 -3.58 8.64 -0.94
C LEU A 26 -3.04 9.00 0.44
N GLN A 27 -3.73 9.92 1.11
CA GLN A 27 -3.50 10.19 2.53
C GLN A 27 -4.21 9.11 3.35
N VAL A 28 -3.44 8.43 4.19
CA VAL A 28 -3.93 7.30 4.98
C VAL A 28 -3.39 7.37 6.40
N THR A 29 -3.92 6.52 7.27
CA THR A 29 -3.22 6.11 8.48
C THR A 29 -2.83 4.64 8.35
N CYS A 30 -1.55 4.33 8.56
CA CYS A 30 -1.02 2.98 8.62
C CYS A 30 -0.71 2.63 10.08
N ASP A 31 -1.36 1.61 10.62
CA ASP A 31 -1.29 1.21 12.04
C ASP A 31 -1.54 2.37 13.02
N GLY A 32 -2.40 3.31 12.62
CA GLY A 32 -2.75 4.50 13.37
C GLY A 32 -1.81 5.69 13.18
N LEU A 33 -0.71 5.53 12.43
CA LEU A 33 0.22 6.61 12.12
C LEU A 33 -0.09 7.23 10.74
N PRO A 34 -0.14 8.58 10.63
CA PRO A 34 -0.29 9.25 9.36
C PRO A 34 0.77 8.84 8.34
N ALA A 35 0.33 8.50 7.13
CA ALA A 35 1.20 8.15 6.03
C ALA A 35 0.58 8.54 4.68
N THR A 36 1.46 8.72 3.70
CA THR A 36 1.11 8.80 2.29
C THR A 36 1.32 7.43 1.64
N LEU A 37 0.26 6.88 1.05
CA LEU A 37 0.27 5.64 0.28
C LEU A 37 0.37 5.98 -1.21
N GLN A 38 1.32 5.36 -1.91
CA GLN A 38 1.45 5.50 -3.36
C GLN A 38 1.77 4.15 -4.02
N LEU A 39 1.36 4.01 -5.28
CA LEU A 39 1.76 2.91 -6.13
C LEU A 39 2.85 3.38 -7.10
N ASP A 40 4.01 2.75 -7.05
CA ASP A 40 5.18 3.14 -7.84
C ASP A 40 5.65 1.99 -8.73
N SER A 41 5.58 2.19 -10.04
CA SER A 41 6.08 1.26 -11.06
C SER A 41 7.40 1.71 -11.70
N SER A 42 7.91 2.90 -11.33
CA SER A 42 9.10 3.52 -11.93
C SER A 42 10.40 2.78 -11.60
N ILE A 43 10.43 2.06 -10.49
CA ILE A 43 11.61 1.33 -10.03
C ILE A 43 11.57 -0.10 -10.58
N GLY A 44 12.47 -0.46 -11.50
CA GLY A 44 12.74 -1.87 -11.84
C GLY A 44 11.55 -2.70 -12.36
N TRP A 45 10.66 -2.09 -13.16
CA TRP A 45 9.58 -2.77 -13.92
C TRP A 45 8.49 -3.47 -13.08
N SER A 46 8.47 -3.29 -11.76
CA SER A 46 7.48 -3.93 -10.87
C SER A 46 6.74 -2.89 -10.05
N LEU A 47 5.41 -2.98 -10.06
CA LEU A 47 4.54 -2.18 -9.20
C LEU A 47 4.90 -2.42 -7.73
N ARG A 48 5.09 -1.33 -6.98
CA ARG A 48 5.33 -1.36 -5.53
C ARG A 48 4.29 -0.53 -4.81
N LEU A 49 3.86 -1.06 -3.68
CA LEU A 49 3.20 -0.28 -2.65
C LEU A 49 4.28 0.43 -1.84
N VAL A 50 4.16 1.75 -1.71
CA VAL A 50 5.07 2.59 -0.94
C VAL A 50 4.26 3.36 0.09
N LEU A 51 4.73 3.34 1.33
CA LEU A 51 4.24 4.17 2.43
C LEU A 51 5.34 5.13 2.86
N ILE A 52 5.00 6.41 2.96
CA ILE A 52 5.88 7.46 3.49
C ILE A 52 5.20 8.00 4.75
N PHE A 53 5.83 7.87 5.90
CA PHE A 53 5.22 8.22 7.17
C PHE A 53 5.57 9.66 7.57
N ASP A 54 4.58 10.41 8.07
CA ASP A 54 4.81 11.77 8.59
C ASP A 54 5.64 11.74 9.88
N THR A 55 5.56 10.63 10.61
CA THR A 55 6.31 10.33 11.83
C THR A 55 6.86 8.91 11.71
N PRO A 56 8.13 8.65 12.06
CA PRO A 56 8.75 7.35 11.86
C PRO A 56 7.90 6.21 12.45
N HIS A 57 7.59 5.21 11.62
CA HIS A 57 6.91 4.01 12.07
C HIS A 57 7.87 3.17 12.94
N PRO A 58 7.42 2.64 14.10
CA PRO A 58 8.28 1.84 14.98
C PRO A 58 8.96 0.64 14.27
N GLU A 59 8.25 0.05 13.30
CA GLU A 59 8.75 -1.10 12.52
C GLU A 59 9.40 -0.69 11.20
N PHE A 60 8.90 0.37 10.54
CA PHE A 60 9.26 0.68 9.16
C PHE A 60 10.08 1.96 8.99
N GLY A 61 10.32 2.70 10.07
CA GLY A 61 10.95 4.01 10.02
C GLY A 61 10.14 4.99 9.17
N ASP A 62 10.83 5.85 8.43
CA ASP A 62 10.20 6.93 7.65
C ASP A 62 9.53 6.43 6.36
N ARG A 63 9.90 5.24 5.88
CA ARG A 63 9.46 4.72 4.58
C ARG A 63 9.43 3.20 4.52
N PHE A 64 8.30 2.68 4.07
CA PHE A 64 8.14 1.27 3.72
C PHE A 64 7.88 1.10 2.22
N GLN A 65 8.42 0.03 1.62
CA GLN A 65 8.07 -0.32 0.25
C GLN A 65 8.12 -1.83 0.00
N THR A 66 7.15 -2.33 -0.74
CA THR A 66 7.07 -3.75 -1.11
C THR A 66 6.49 -3.95 -2.50
N LYS A 67 6.98 -4.96 -3.22
CA LYS A 67 6.36 -5.48 -4.46
C LYS A 67 5.43 -6.67 -4.21
N HIS A 68 5.44 -7.18 -2.98
CA HIS A 68 4.63 -8.31 -2.55
C HIS A 68 3.64 -7.77 -1.52
N PHE A 69 2.40 -7.56 -1.96
CA PHE A 69 1.30 -7.10 -1.12
C PHE A 69 -0.02 -7.69 -1.61
N GLY A 70 -1.01 -7.77 -0.71
CA GLY A 70 -2.35 -8.25 -1.02
C GLY A 70 -3.35 -7.84 0.06
N TYR A 71 -4.61 -7.64 -0.32
CA TYR A 71 -5.67 -7.35 0.65
C TYR A 71 -6.09 -8.61 1.41
N GLU A 72 -6.10 -8.51 2.74
CA GLU A 72 -6.48 -9.62 3.62
C GLU A 72 -7.83 -9.41 4.30
N GLY A 73 -8.42 -8.23 4.17
CA GLY A 73 -9.69 -7.87 4.80
C GLY A 73 -9.83 -6.37 4.96
N PRO A 74 -10.98 -5.88 5.47
CA PRO A 74 -11.27 -4.44 5.52
C PRO A 74 -10.18 -3.65 6.26
N GLY A 75 -9.46 -2.84 5.50
CA GLY A 75 -8.34 -2.05 6.00
C GLY A 75 -7.09 -2.87 6.36
N CYS A 76 -6.98 -4.15 6.01
CA CYS A 76 -5.81 -4.99 6.26
C CYS A 76 -5.08 -5.32 4.96
N ILE A 77 -3.79 -5.05 4.92
CA ILE A 77 -2.91 -5.39 3.79
C ILE A 77 -1.80 -6.31 4.31
N GLY A 78 -1.72 -7.50 3.72
CA GLY A 78 -0.58 -8.39 3.86
C GLY A 78 0.57 -7.97 2.96
N TRP A 79 1.81 -8.17 3.41
CA TRP A 79 3.02 -7.81 2.68
C TRP A 79 4.17 -8.80 2.90
N GLY A 80 5.11 -8.79 1.95
CA GLY A 80 6.28 -9.65 1.99
C GLY A 80 5.93 -11.12 1.71
N ARG A 81 6.93 -11.99 1.85
CA ARG A 81 6.74 -13.46 1.76
C ARG A 81 6.61 -14.12 3.12
N GLU A 82 6.98 -13.40 4.18
CA GLU A 82 6.99 -13.86 5.57
C GLU A 82 5.63 -13.64 6.27
N GLY A 83 4.62 -13.09 5.57
CA GLY A 83 3.28 -12.88 6.12
C GLY A 83 3.15 -11.65 7.03
N GLY A 84 3.90 -10.57 6.75
CA GLY A 84 3.70 -9.31 7.45
C GLY A 84 2.33 -8.72 7.13
N THR A 85 1.74 -7.96 8.05
CA THR A 85 0.46 -7.27 7.82
C THR A 85 0.53 -5.86 8.40
N PHE A 86 -0.24 -4.92 7.84
CA PHE A 86 -0.50 -3.62 8.45
C PHE A 86 -1.94 -3.17 8.16
N ARG A 87 -2.44 -2.26 9.00
CA ARG A 87 -3.79 -1.72 8.89
C ARG A 87 -3.80 -0.35 8.24
N ILE A 88 -4.50 -0.20 7.12
CA ILE A 88 -4.74 1.07 6.42
C ILE A 88 -6.16 1.57 6.66
N LEU A 89 -6.28 2.85 6.96
CA LEU A 89 -7.54 3.61 6.91
C LEU A 89 -7.32 4.84 6.03
N LEU A 90 -8.29 5.15 5.17
CA LEU A 90 -8.28 6.40 4.39
C LEU A 90 -8.49 7.58 5.34
N ARG A 91 -7.79 8.68 5.07
CA ARG A 91 -7.84 9.91 5.87
C ARG A 91 -8.65 11.00 5.18
#